data_AF-A0A3M6HRX3-F1
#
_entry.id   AF-A0A3M6HRX3-F1
#
_cell.length_a   1.000
_cell.length_b   1.000
_cell.length_c   1.000
_cell.angle_alpha   90.00
_cell.angle_beta   90.00
_cell.angle_gamma   90.00
#
_symmetry.space_group_name_H-M   'P 1'
#
loop_
_entity.id
_entity.type
_entity.pdbx_description
1 polymer ?
#
loop_
_entity_poly.entity_id
_entity_poly.type
_entity_poly.pdbx_seq_one_letter_code
_entity_poly.pdbx_strand_id
1 'polypeptide(L)'
;MSTPTPAVAVDQSLLYPSPYKEFWQAFSKNKGAVAGLLFMILIVFCALFAPWVAPHDPSEQYRDFLLTPPVWLEGGQWQFILGTDELGR
;
A
#
# COMPACT_ATOMS: atom_id res chain seq x y z
N MET A 1 -48.98 -28.99 39.47
CA MET A 1 -48.61 -27.65 38.97
C MET A 1 -47.24 -27.77 38.33
N SER A 2 -47.17 -27.81 37.00
CA SER A 2 -45.92 -27.96 36.26
C SER A 2 -45.57 -26.60 35.67
N THR A 3 -44.55 -25.93 36.20
CA THR A 3 -44.03 -24.69 35.64
C THR A 3 -43.26 -24.98 34.35
N PRO A 4 -43.56 -24.34 33.20
CA PRO A 4 -42.74 -24.52 32.01
C PRO A 4 -41.38 -23.81 32.20
N THR A 5 -40.31 -24.57 32.01
CA THR A 5 -38.93 -24.04 31.93
C THR A 5 -38.83 -23.07 30.75
N PRO A 6 -38.25 -21.87 30.91
CA PRO A 6 -38.09 -20.94 29.80
C PRO A 6 -37.06 -21.51 28.83
N ALA A 7 -37.48 -21.78 27.59
CA ALA A 7 -36.56 -22.11 26.51
C ALA A 7 -35.73 -20.86 26.21
N VAL A 8 -34.41 -20.93 26.46
CA VAL A 8 -33.48 -19.86 26.11
C VAL A 8 -33.45 -19.76 24.59
N ALA A 9 -34.05 -18.69 24.04
CA ALA A 9 -34.01 -18.42 22.62
C ALA A 9 -32.56 -18.15 22.21
N VAL A 10 -31.99 -19.02 21.38
CA VAL A 10 -30.66 -18.82 20.80
C VAL A 10 -30.74 -17.65 19.82
N ASP A 11 -29.89 -16.65 20.01
CA ASP A 11 -29.77 -15.52 19.10
C ASP A 11 -29.23 -16.00 17.74
N GLN A 12 -30.13 -16.07 16.75
CA GLN A 12 -29.80 -16.55 15.42
C GLN A 12 -28.80 -15.64 14.69
N SER A 13 -28.63 -14.39 15.12
CA SER A 13 -27.65 -13.47 14.54
C SER A 13 -26.20 -13.96 14.69
N LEU A 14 -25.92 -14.80 15.69
CA LEU A 14 -24.61 -15.42 15.92
C LEU A 14 -24.26 -16.50 14.87
N LEU A 15 -25.24 -16.99 14.11
CA LEU A 15 -25.06 -18.00 13.08
C LEU A 15 -24.75 -17.41 11.69
N TYR A 16 -24.98 -16.11 11.50
CA TYR A 16 -24.72 -15.43 10.24
C TYR A 16 -23.28 -14.90 10.21
N PRO A 17 -22.51 -15.15 9.14
CA PRO A 17 -21.20 -14.52 8.98
C PRO A 17 -21.37 -13.00 8.89
N SER A 18 -20.36 -12.26 9.37
CA SER A 18 -20.42 -10.80 9.31
C SER A 18 -20.49 -10.32 7.84
N PRO A 19 -21.24 -9.24 7.54
CA PRO A 19 -21.36 -8.72 6.18
C PRO A 19 -20.01 -8.46 5.49
N TYR A 20 -19.01 -8.01 6.26
CA TYR A 20 -17.65 -7.80 5.76
C TYR A 20 -16.96 -9.09 5.30
N LYS A 21 -17.20 -10.19 6.01
CA LYS A 21 -16.62 -11.49 5.67
C LYS A 21 -17.24 -12.03 4.37
N GLU A 22 -18.55 -11.91 4.20
CA GLU A 22 -19.22 -12.30 2.96
C GLU A 22 -18.73 -11.48 1.77
N PHE A 23 -18.63 -10.16 1.95
CA PHE A 23 -18.08 -9.27 0.93
C PHE A 23 -16.65 -9.68 0.53
N TRP A 24 -15.77 -9.90 1.51
CA TRP A 24 -14.39 -10.30 1.22
C TRP A 24 -14.30 -11.67 0.53
N GLN A 25 -15.13 -12.64 0.93
CA GLN A 25 -15.20 -13.95 0.27
C GLN A 25 -15.69 -13.83 -1.18
N ALA A 26 -16.68 -12.97 -1.47
CA ALA A 26 -17.14 -12.73 -2.83
C ALA A 26 -16.09 -11.98 -3.66
N PHE A 27 -15.47 -10.96 -3.08
CA PHE A 27 -14.44 -10.14 -3.70
C PHE A 27 -13.19 -10.95 -4.07
N SER A 28 -12.69 -11.78 -3.14
CA SER A 28 -11.46 -12.56 -3.31
C SER A 28 -11.56 -13.67 -4.37
N LYS A 29 -12.77 -14.07 -4.78
CA LYS A 29 -12.98 -14.98 -5.92
C LYS A 29 -12.61 -14.34 -7.26
N ASN A 30 -12.64 -13.01 -7.36
CA ASN A 30 -12.23 -12.30 -8.57
C ASN A 30 -10.74 -11.94 -8.49
N LYS A 31 -9.90 -12.70 -9.21
CA LYS A 31 -8.45 -12.51 -9.24
C LYS A 31 -8.03 -11.12 -9.74
N GLY A 32 -8.80 -10.53 -10.67
CA GLY A 32 -8.55 -9.17 -11.18
C GLY A 32 -8.84 -8.11 -10.12
N ALA A 33 -9.93 -8.26 -9.36
CA ALA A 33 -10.26 -7.35 -8.27
C ALA A 33 -9.20 -7.39 -7.16
N VAL A 34 -8.72 -8.59 -6.80
CA VAL A 34 -7.63 -8.76 -5.82
C VAL A 34 -6.31 -8.17 -6.34
N ALA A 35 -5.97 -8.38 -7.61
CA ALA A 35 -4.77 -7.78 -8.20
C ALA A 35 -4.84 -6.24 -8.19
N GLY A 36 -6.00 -5.68 -8.52
CA GLY A 36 -6.23 -4.24 -8.43
C GLY A 36 -6.12 -3.69 -7.01
N LEU A 37 -6.68 -4.40 -6.02
CA LEU A 37 -6.53 -4.05 -4.61
C LEU A 37 -5.07 -4.10 -4.16
N LEU A 38 -4.33 -5.14 -4.55
CA LEU A 38 -2.91 -5.27 -4.23
C LEU A 38 -2.11 -4.11 -4.83
N PHE A 39 -2.35 -3.77 -6.11
CA PHE A 39 -1.71 -2.65 -6.77
C PHE A 39 -2.03 -1.32 -6.08
N MET A 40 -3.29 -1.10 -5.69
CA MET A 40 -3.68 0.09 -4.93
C MET A 40 -2.97 0.17 -3.58
N ILE A 41 -2.87 -0.94 -2.85
CA ILE A 41 -2.12 -1.01 -1.59
C ILE A 41 -0.65 -0.65 -1.80
N LEU A 42 -0.02 -1.14 -2.88
CA LEU A 42 1.37 -0.79 -3.20
C LEU A 42 1.54 0.71 -3.45
N ILE A 43 0.63 1.35 -4.20
CA ILE A 43 0.68 2.80 -4.42
C ILE A 43 0.53 3.56 -3.11
N VAL A 44 -0.45 3.20 -2.28
CA VAL A 44 -0.67 3.85 -0.97
C VAL A 44 0.55 3.66 -0.08
N PHE A 45 1.15 2.47 -0.08
CA PHE A 45 2.38 2.20 0.64
C PHE A 45 3.51 3.11 0.16
N CYS A 46 3.76 3.20 -1.15
CA CYS A 46 4.75 4.12 -1.71
C CYS A 46 4.49 5.59 -1.32
N ALA A 47 3.22 6.02 -1.25
CA ALA A 47 2.86 7.37 -0.86
C ALA A 47 3.13 7.64 0.64
N LEU A 48 2.81 6.70 1.52
CA LEU A 48 3.06 6.82 2.96
C LEU A 48 4.56 6.79 3.28
N PHE A 49 5.32 5.99 2.53
CA PHE A 49 6.77 5.85 2.70
C PHE A 49 7.58 6.71 1.71
N ALA A 50 6.93 7.68 1.05
CA ALA A 50 7.57 8.56 0.08
C ALA A 50 8.84 9.25 0.62
N PRO A 51 8.88 9.77 1.87
CA PRO A 51 10.09 10.40 2.41
C PRO A 51 11.31 9.47 2.54
N TRP A 52 11.10 8.15 2.57
CA TRP A 52 12.19 7.17 2.62
C TRP A 52 12.54 6.61 1.24
N VAL A 53 11.56 6.52 0.34
CA VAL A 53 11.74 5.99 -1.02
C VAL A 53 12.35 7.07 -1.94
N ALA A 54 11.87 8.30 -1.84
CA ALA A 54 12.29 9.45 -2.62
C ALA A 54 12.47 10.66 -1.68
N PRO A 55 13.62 10.75 -0.98
CA PRO A 55 13.87 11.80 0.00
C PRO A 55 14.08 13.19 -0.64
N HIS A 56 14.32 13.26 -1.95
CA HIS A 56 14.51 14.51 -2.68
C HIS A 56 13.17 15.14 -3.08
N ASP A 57 13.07 16.46 -2.93
CA ASP A 57 11.88 17.20 -3.37
C ASP A 57 11.82 17.18 -4.91
N PRO A 58 10.69 16.76 -5.52
CA PRO A 58 10.57 16.67 -6.98
C PRO A 58 10.63 18.02 -7.71
N SER A 59 10.50 19.13 -6.98
CA SER A 59 10.58 20.49 -7.50
C SER A 59 11.97 21.10 -7.33
N GLU A 60 12.85 20.47 -6.56
CA GLU A 60 14.22 20.93 -6.34
C GLU A 60 15.10 20.59 -7.54
N GLN A 61 16.04 21.50 -7.87
CA GLN A 61 16.99 21.34 -8.96
C GLN A 61 18.40 21.60 -8.43
N TYR A 62 19.27 20.61 -8.55
CA TYR A 62 20.63 20.69 -8.05
C TYR A 62 21.60 21.09 -9.17
N ARG A 63 21.72 22.40 -9.44
CA ARG A 63 22.53 22.94 -10.55
C ARG A 63 24.03 22.65 -10.48
N ASP A 64 24.54 22.30 -9.31
CA ASP A 64 25.94 21.88 -9.14
C ASP A 64 26.16 20.41 -9.54
N PHE A 65 25.07 19.65 -9.70
CA PHE A 65 25.07 18.21 -9.97
C PHE A 65 24.35 17.92 -11.29
N LEU A 66 24.83 18.50 -12.39
CA LEU A 66 24.29 18.25 -13.73
C LEU A 66 24.96 17.04 -14.36
N LEU A 67 24.17 16.16 -14.98
CA LEU A 67 24.66 14.98 -15.69
C LEU A 67 25.56 14.09 -14.82
N THR A 68 25.27 14.01 -13.53
CA THR A 68 26.04 13.20 -12.59
C THR A 68 25.80 11.74 -12.94
N PRO A 69 26.85 10.92 -13.15
CA PRO A 69 26.64 9.52 -13.44
C PRO A 69 26.12 8.78 -12.21
N PRO A 70 25.52 7.60 -12.38
CA PRO A 70 25.10 6.76 -11.28
C PRO A 70 26.27 6.37 -10.36
N VAL A 71 25.95 6.07 -9.09
CA VAL A 71 26.94 5.92 -8.01
C VAL A 71 28.01 4.84 -8.25
N TRP A 72 27.74 3.87 -9.12
CA TRP A 72 28.68 2.80 -9.46
C TRP A 72 29.70 3.18 -10.55
N LEU A 73 29.59 4.38 -11.13
CA LEU A 73 30.55 4.92 -12.10
C LEU A 73 31.44 5.99 -11.46
N GLU A 74 32.58 6.25 -12.09
CA GLU A 74 33.50 7.29 -11.65
C GLU A 74 32.84 8.68 -11.71
N GLY A 75 32.91 9.42 -10.60
CA GLY A 75 32.22 10.69 -10.44
C GLY A 75 30.76 10.60 -9.94
N GLY A 76 30.24 9.38 -9.72
CA GLY A 76 28.90 9.17 -9.17
C GLY A 76 28.82 9.45 -7.66
N GLN A 77 27.63 9.77 -7.17
CA GLN A 77 27.41 10.17 -5.77
C GLN A 77 26.28 9.42 -5.10
N TRP A 78 26.44 9.11 -3.81
CA TRP A 78 25.40 8.43 -3.02
C TRP A 78 24.13 9.26 -2.82
N GLN A 79 24.25 10.59 -2.91
CA GLN A 79 23.09 11.48 -2.93
C GLN A 79 22.20 11.20 -4.14
N PHE A 80 22.78 10.87 -5.29
CA PHE A 80 22.05 10.57 -6.52
C PHE A 80 22.40 9.16 -6.99
N ILE A 81 21.80 8.16 -6.35
CA ILE A 81 22.12 6.73 -6.58
C ILE A 81 22.07 6.37 -8.08
N LEU A 82 21.09 6.90 -8.81
CA LEU A 82 20.89 6.65 -10.24
C LEU A 82 21.54 7.72 -11.15
N GLY A 83 22.18 8.73 -10.57
CA GLY A 83 22.67 9.91 -11.29
C GLY A 83 21.62 11.02 -11.37
N THR A 84 21.92 12.05 -12.15
CA THR A 84 21.05 13.22 -12.35
C THR A 84 20.89 13.59 -13.82
N ASP A 85 19.78 14.25 -14.16
CA ASP A 85 19.53 14.79 -15.50
C ASP A 85 20.19 16.17 -15.77
N GLU A 86 19.82 16.82 -16.89
CA GLU A 86 20.31 18.15 -17.30
C GLU A 86 19.88 19.30 -16.36
N LEU A 87 18.92 19.07 -15.46
CA LEU A 87 18.50 20.02 -14.43
C LEU A 87 18.98 19.64 -13.03
N GLY A 88 19.69 18.52 -12.91
CA GLY A 88 20.22 18.05 -11.64
C GLY A 88 19.15 17.44 -10.74
N ARG A 89 18.23 16.64 -11.29
CA ARG A 89 17.24 15.84 -10.54
C ARG A 89 17.35 14.36 -10.85
#